data_AF-A0A3S5DHA8-F1
#
_entry.id   AF-A0A3S5DHA8-F1
#
_cell.length_a   1.000
_cell.length_b   1.000
_cell.length_c   1.000
_cell.angle_alpha   90.00
_cell.angle_beta   90.00
_cell.angle_gamma   90.00
#
_symmetry.space_group_name_H-M   'P 1'
#
loop_
_entity.id
_entity.type
_entity.pdbx_description
1 polymer ?
#
loop_
_entity_poly.entity_id
_entity_poly.type
_entity_poly.pdbx_seq_one_letter_code
_entity_poly.pdbx_strand_id
1 'polypeptide(L)' 'MPDAPGLGVELDWEQVRRAHEAYKALPGGARNDAGPMQYLIPGWTFDRKRPVFGRH' A
#
# COMPACT_ATOMS: atom_id res chain seq x y z
N MET A 1 15.83 -6.55 -21.05
CA MET A 1 14.48 -7.17 -21.07
C MET A 1 14.68 -8.68 -21.08
N PRO A 2 13.80 -9.51 -20.50
CA PRO A 2 13.96 -10.96 -20.57
C PRO A 2 13.91 -11.45 -22.02
N ASP A 3 14.69 -12.47 -22.35
CA ASP A 3 14.67 -13.11 -23.67
C ASP A 3 13.50 -14.12 -23.82
N ALA A 4 12.80 -14.42 -22.71
CA ALA A 4 11.60 -15.25 -22.69
C ALA A 4 10.38 -14.46 -23.22
N PRO A 5 9.42 -15.13 -23.89
CA PRO A 5 8.23 -14.49 -24.43
C PRO A 5 7.28 -13.94 -23.34
N GLY A 6 6.41 -13.01 -23.75
CA GLY A 6 5.41 -12.41 -22.86
C GLY A 6 6.05 -11.52 -21.79
N LEU A 7 5.57 -11.63 -20.55
CA LEU A 7 6.13 -10.88 -19.41
C LEU A 7 7.46 -11.44 -18.90
N GLY A 8 7.87 -12.63 -19.37
CA GLY A 8 9.12 -13.28 -18.96
C GLY A 8 9.16 -13.68 -17.47
N VAL A 9 8.01 -13.96 -16.87
CA VAL A 9 7.87 -14.40 -15.47
C VAL A 9 6.89 -15.56 -15.37
N GLU A 10 7.17 -16.47 -14.45
CA GLU A 10 6.28 -17.57 -14.09
C GLU A 10 5.61 -17.30 -12.73
N LEU A 11 4.35 -17.66 -12.61
CA LEU A 11 3.60 -17.40 -11.39
C LEU A 11 3.92 -18.45 -10.31
N ASP A 12 4.27 -17.98 -9.12
CA ASP A 12 4.37 -18.82 -7.93
C ASP A 12 3.02 -18.83 -7.20
N TRP A 13 2.26 -19.92 -7.37
CA TRP A 13 0.94 -20.08 -6.75
C TRP A 13 0.98 -20.17 -5.23
N GLU A 14 2.07 -20.67 -4.64
CA GLU A 14 2.20 -20.70 -3.18
C GLU A 14 2.32 -19.26 -2.64
N GLN A 15 3.13 -18.42 -3.30
CA GLN A 15 3.27 -17.01 -2.94
C GLN A 15 1.97 -16.23 -3.14
N VAL A 16 1.23 -16.49 -4.22
CA VAL A 16 -0.10 -15.88 -4.44
C VAL A 16 -1.07 -16.26 -3.33
N ARG A 17 -1.13 -17.54 -2.94
CA ARG A 17 -2.02 -17.99 -1.86
C ARG A 17 -1.63 -17.34 -0.52
N ARG A 18 -0.34 -17.25 -0.21
CA ARG A 18 0.15 -16.55 1.00
C ARG A 18 -0.28 -15.07 1.01
N ALA A 19 -0.13 -14.37 -0.12
CA ALA A 19 -0.57 -12.98 -0.24
C ALA A 19 -2.10 -12.84 -0.11
N HIS A 20 -2.87 -13.79 -0.64
CA HIS A 20 -4.33 -13.80 -0.52
C HIS A 20 -4.79 -14.00 0.93
N GLU A 21 -4.19 -14.92 1.68
CA GLU A 21 -4.51 -15.10 3.09
C GLU A 21 -4.11 -13.87 3.93
N ALA A 22 -2.97 -13.24 3.63
CA ALA A 22 -2.59 -11.98 4.25
C ALA A 22 -3.62 -10.87 3.97
N TYR A 23 -4.12 -10.77 2.73
CA TYR A 23 -5.17 -9.82 2.36
C TYR A 23 -6.48 -10.08 3.12
N LYS A 24 -6.93 -11.34 3.22
CA LYS A 24 -8.15 -11.71 3.96
C LYS A 24 -8.08 -11.37 5.44
N ALA A 25 -6.87 -11.33 6.02
CA ALA A 25 -6.67 -10.96 7.42
C ALA A 25 -6.71 -9.43 7.67
N LEU A 26 -6.69 -8.60 6.63
CA LEU A 26 -6.76 -7.15 6.79
C LEU A 26 -8.17 -6.70 7.14
N PRO A 27 -8.31 -5.68 8.02
CA PRO A 27 -9.60 -5.01 8.18
C PRO A 27 -10.04 -4.43 6.83
N GLY A 28 -11.32 -4.62 6.49
CA GLY A 28 -11.85 -4.16 5.21
C GLY A 28 -11.66 -2.67 5.00
N GLY A 29 -11.33 -2.27 3.78
CA GLY A 29 -11.19 -0.86 3.42
C GLY A 29 -10.31 -0.66 2.19
N ALA A 30 -10.36 0.55 1.66
CA ALA A 30 -9.37 1.02 0.70
C ALA A 30 -8.18 1.65 1.44
N ARG A 31 -7.08 1.88 0.70
CA ARG A 31 -5.92 2.61 1.22
C ARG A 31 -6.35 3.96 1.82
N ASN A 32 -5.95 4.20 3.07
CA ASN A 32 -6.15 5.48 3.75
C ASN A 32 -4.89 5.87 4.55
N ASP A 33 -4.05 6.69 3.94
CA ASP A 33 -2.78 7.13 4.55
C ASP A 33 -3.00 8.10 5.74
N ALA A 34 -4.18 8.70 5.85
CA ALA A 34 -4.51 9.58 6.97
C ALA A 34 -4.69 8.83 8.30
N GLY A 35 -5.02 7.53 8.25
CA GLY A 35 -5.22 6.69 9.44
C GLY A 35 -3.93 6.56 10.26
N PRO A 36 -2.84 6.03 9.69
CA PRO A 36 -1.54 5.97 10.37
C PRO A 36 -1.00 7.35 10.81
N MET A 37 -1.29 8.41 10.07
CA MET A 37 -0.88 9.77 10.44
C MET A 37 -1.50 10.26 11.76
N GLN A 38 -2.65 9.71 12.18
CA GLN A 38 -3.26 10.08 13.46
C GLN A 38 -2.40 9.70 14.67
N TYR A 39 -1.49 8.73 14.55
CA TYR A 39 -0.54 8.37 15.61
C TYR A 39 0.62 9.36 15.71
N LEU A 40 0.87 10.17 14.67
CA LEU A 40 1.93 11.18 14.64
C LEU A 40 1.39 12.57 14.98
N ILE A 41 0.26 12.96 14.39
CA ILE A 41 -0.39 14.26 14.58
C ILE A 41 -1.91 14.01 14.70
N PRO A 42 -2.49 14.04 15.91
CA PRO A 42 -3.93 13.91 16.09
C PRO A 42 -4.69 14.98 15.31
N GLY A 43 -5.66 14.57 14.50
CA GLY A 43 -6.43 15.48 13.64
C GLY A 43 -5.75 15.82 12.31
N TRP A 44 -4.67 15.11 11.94
CA TRP A 44 -4.02 15.31 10.65
C TRP A 44 -4.99 15.06 9.48
N THR A 45 -4.94 15.94 8.48
CA THR A 45 -5.71 15.83 7.25
C THR A 45 -4.82 16.10 6.04
N PHE A 46 -5.12 15.42 4.92
CA PHE A 46 -4.41 15.64 3.66
C PHE A 46 -4.67 17.04 3.10
N ASP A 47 -3.60 17.69 2.66
CA ASP A 47 -3.64 18.95 1.92
C ASP A 47 -2.69 18.85 0.72
N ARG A 48 -3.24 18.91 -0.49
CA ARG A 48 -2.49 18.78 -1.76
C ARG A 48 -1.47 19.90 -2.00
N LYS A 49 -1.48 20.99 -1.22
CA LYS A 49 -0.60 22.16 -1.36
C LYS A 49 0.36 22.33 -0.18
N ARG A 50 0.29 21.45 0.82
CA ARG A 50 1.11 21.53 2.04
C ARG A 50 1.90 20.23 2.25
N PRO A 51 3.19 20.30 2.59
CA PRO A 51 3.92 19.12 3.05
C PRO A 51 3.27 18.51 4.31
N VAL A 52 3.53 17.23 4.58
CA VAL A 52 2.91 16.48 5.69
C VAL A 52 3.06 17.20 7.04
N PHE A 53 4.25 17.75 7.31
CA PHE A 53 4.61 18.46 8.55
C PHE A 53 4.53 20.00 8.42
N GLY A 54 3.89 20.54 7.39
CA GLY A 54 3.75 21.97 7.19
C GLY A 54 4.97 22.62 6.50
N ARG A 55 5.09 23.94 6.67
CA ARG A 55 6.22 24.76 6.20
C ARG A 55 6.71 25.58 7.38
N HIS A 56 8.00 25.93 7.37
CA HIS A 56 8.57 26.92 8.26
C HIS A 56 8.35 28.32 7.71
#